data_AF-A0A8T9CBF7-F1
#
_entry.id   AF-A0A8T9CBF7-F1
#
_cell.length_a   1.000
_cell.length_b   1.000
_cell.length_c   1.000
_cell.angle_alpha   90.00
_cell.angle_beta   90.00
_cell.angle_gamma   90.00
#
_symmetry.space_group_name_H-M   'P 1'
#
loop_
_entity.id
_entity.type
_entity.pdbx_description
1 polymer ?
#
loop_
_entity_poly.entity_id
_entity_poly.type
_entity_poly.pdbx_seq_one_letter_code
_entity_poly.pdbx_strand_id
1 'polypeptide(L)'
;MLIQHLVSRRALSSSRAPFISRFQLSRRPKISIKDATRRFASSAPSRTPPKKKLLPESFLIYHSGTGRTVFLGSLKVTTIFIATFFCTVVAPTYFYAEDQPAWVSTAVVVSGIIPMVCVLYTTGPYVNYIHLRLPKFVRHSREMLERYSKNPPKEAEIDITTMNFLGKPRVARMKIADLYPVRERFGLANYARDTTTVNANRRWWMGKAVRQFGVHTGKGHVVGGGVWKNIEATVARRNERTPRTASRS
;
A
#
# COMPACT_ATOMS: atom_id res chain seq x y z
N MET A 1 -69.86 27.70 8.84
CA MET A 1 -70.62 26.46 9.15
C MET A 1 -69.58 25.35 9.35
N LEU A 2 -69.07 25.02 10.54
CA LEU A 2 -69.64 24.73 11.86
C LEU A 2 -70.19 23.30 11.99
N ILE A 3 -69.33 22.35 12.38
CA ILE A 3 -69.63 21.06 13.05
C ILE A 3 -68.35 20.70 13.84
N GLN A 4 -68.11 21.13 15.08
CA GLN A 4 -68.61 20.70 16.39
C GLN A 4 -68.58 19.18 16.71
N HIS A 5 -67.64 18.86 17.61
CA HIS A 5 -67.69 17.95 18.77
C HIS A 5 -68.09 16.47 18.61
N LEU A 6 -67.20 15.58 19.07
CA LEU A 6 -67.47 14.76 20.25
C LEU A 6 -66.19 14.22 20.90
N VAL A 7 -66.08 14.53 22.20
CA VAL A 7 -65.11 14.07 23.20
C VAL A 7 -65.75 12.90 23.95
N SER A 8 -64.98 11.87 24.32
CA SER A 8 -64.95 11.23 25.67
C SER A 8 -64.18 9.91 25.63
N ARG A 9 -62.94 9.87 26.17
CA ARG A 9 -62.57 9.31 27.49
C ARG A 9 -63.00 7.85 27.76
N ARG A 10 -62.00 6.97 27.88
CA ARG A 10 -61.72 6.05 29.02
C ARG A 10 -60.46 5.26 28.64
N ALA A 11 -59.31 5.47 29.28
CA ALA A 11 -58.93 5.16 30.66
C ALA A 11 -58.04 3.90 30.69
N LEU A 12 -56.78 4.14 31.08
CA LEU A 12 -55.97 3.33 31.98
C LEU A 12 -55.85 1.83 31.68
N SER A 13 -54.71 1.41 31.16
CA SER A 13 -53.85 0.40 31.79
C SER A 13 -52.69 0.06 30.85
N SER A 14 -51.46 0.32 31.30
CA SER A 14 -50.44 -0.73 31.35
C SER A 14 -49.10 -0.09 31.75
N SER A 15 -48.81 -0.29 33.03
CA SER A 15 -47.51 -0.40 33.67
C SER A 15 -46.27 -0.01 32.85
N ARG A 16 -45.71 1.17 33.15
CA ARG A 16 -44.31 1.48 32.90
C ARG A 16 -43.46 0.65 33.85
N ALA A 17 -42.84 -0.41 33.35
CA ALA A 17 -41.70 -1.03 34.03
C ALA A 17 -40.43 -0.24 33.68
N PRO A 18 -39.64 0.25 34.66
CA PRO A 18 -38.34 0.81 34.38
C PRO A 18 -37.39 -0.34 34.00
N PHE A 19 -36.89 -0.31 32.76
CA PHE A 19 -35.80 -1.18 32.34
C PHE A 19 -34.51 -0.69 33.02
N ILE A 20 -34.34 -1.08 34.29
CA ILE A 20 -33.06 -0.98 34.98
C ILE A 20 -32.16 -2.06 34.39
N SER A 21 -31.49 -1.73 33.30
CA SER A 21 -30.31 -2.46 32.85
C SER A 21 -29.27 -2.37 33.97
N ARG A 22 -29.15 -3.44 34.76
CA ARG A 22 -27.97 -3.67 35.61
C ARG A 22 -26.76 -3.69 34.70
N PHE A 23 -26.04 -2.58 34.64
CA PHE A 23 -24.65 -2.57 34.23
C PHE A 23 -23.89 -3.44 35.23
N GLN A 24 -23.76 -4.73 34.91
CA GLN A 24 -22.73 -5.55 35.53
C GLN A 24 -21.39 -4.95 35.09
N LEU A 25 -20.76 -4.22 36.01
CA LEU A 25 -19.33 -3.95 35.97
C LEU A 25 -18.61 -5.30 35.91
N SER A 26 -18.35 -5.74 34.68
CA SER A 26 -17.40 -6.80 34.39
C SER A 26 -16.08 -6.38 35.04
N ARG A 27 -15.74 -7.04 36.15
CA ARG A 27 -14.44 -6.91 36.80
C ARG A 27 -13.38 -7.20 35.74
N ARG A 28 -12.75 -6.15 35.24
CA ARG A 28 -11.53 -6.28 34.44
C ARG A 28 -10.53 -7.09 35.27
N PRO A 29 -10.07 -8.27 34.80
CA PRO A 29 -8.91 -8.88 35.44
C PRO A 29 -7.75 -7.89 35.28
N LYS A 30 -7.10 -7.54 36.39
CA LYS A 30 -5.83 -6.80 36.39
C LYS A 30 -4.84 -7.66 35.62
N ILE A 31 -4.64 -7.37 34.34
CA ILE A 31 -3.56 -7.96 33.55
C ILE A 31 -2.27 -7.46 34.20
N SER A 32 -1.67 -8.34 35.00
CA SER A 32 -0.35 -8.13 35.55
C SER A 32 0.63 -8.04 34.38
N ILE A 33 1.38 -6.95 34.32
CA ILE A 33 2.38 -6.67 33.26
C ILE A 33 3.42 -7.80 33.15
N LYS A 34 3.54 -8.65 34.17
CA LYS A 34 4.41 -9.83 34.16
C LYS A 34 3.93 -10.97 33.25
N ASP A 35 2.63 -11.03 32.89
CA ASP A 35 2.08 -12.06 31.99
C ASP A 35 2.12 -11.66 30.51
N ALA A 36 2.25 -10.36 30.21
CA ALA A 36 2.45 -9.87 28.84
C ALA A 36 3.83 -10.26 28.28
N THR A 37 4.83 -10.45 29.16
CA THR A 37 6.19 -10.84 28.76
C THR A 37 6.35 -12.34 28.54
N ARG A 38 5.48 -13.20 29.11
CA ARG A 38 5.52 -14.66 28.87
C ARG A 38 4.85 -15.09 27.56
N ARG A 39 3.96 -14.29 26.97
CA ARG A 39 3.36 -14.60 25.66
C ARG A 39 4.33 -14.45 24.48
N PHE A 40 5.50 -13.82 24.70
CA PHE A 40 6.58 -13.73 23.71
C PHE A 40 7.67 -14.79 23.88
N ALA A 41 7.54 -15.71 24.84
CA ALA A 41 8.50 -16.78 25.07
C ALA A 41 7.79 -18.08 25.41
N SER A 42 7.17 -18.72 24.41
CA SER A 42 6.96 -20.19 24.30
C SER A 42 6.12 -20.51 23.07
N SER A 43 6.75 -20.50 21.89
CA SER A 43 6.35 -21.41 20.82
C SER A 43 7.46 -22.46 20.69
N ALA A 44 7.52 -23.38 21.67
CA ALA A 44 8.20 -24.64 21.44
C ALA A 44 7.52 -25.31 20.23
N PRO A 45 8.26 -25.74 19.19
CA PRO A 45 7.64 -26.31 18.02
C PRO A 45 7.04 -27.67 18.41
N SER A 46 5.72 -27.80 18.30
CA SER A 46 5.08 -29.11 18.24
C SER A 46 5.78 -29.92 17.14
N ARG A 47 6.36 -31.05 17.52
CA ARG A 47 7.18 -31.93 16.67
C ARG A 47 6.31 -32.65 15.65
N THR A 48 5.76 -31.92 14.69
CA THR A 48 5.25 -32.49 13.43
C THR A 48 6.45 -33.00 12.62
N PRO A 49 6.33 -34.14 11.91
CA PRO A 49 7.41 -34.69 11.09
C PRO A 49 7.93 -33.61 10.12
N PRO A 50 9.24 -33.55 9.85
CA PRO A 50 9.84 -32.48 9.08
C PRO A 50 9.29 -32.51 7.65
N LYS A 51 8.27 -31.69 7.38
CA LYS A 51 7.89 -31.35 6.00
C LYS A 51 9.17 -30.81 5.36
N LYS A 52 9.67 -31.50 4.33
CA LYS A 52 10.82 -31.03 3.53
C LYS A 52 10.60 -29.54 3.27
N LYS A 53 11.51 -28.68 3.72
CA LYS A 53 11.37 -27.21 3.67
C LYS A 53 11.40 -26.75 2.22
N LEU A 54 10.27 -26.89 1.52
CA LEU A 54 10.09 -26.37 0.17
C LEU A 54 10.04 -24.85 0.25
N LEU A 55 10.67 -24.20 -0.73
CA LEU A 55 10.56 -22.75 -0.88
C LEU A 55 9.11 -22.37 -1.18
N PRO A 56 8.66 -21.21 -0.67
CA PRO A 56 7.32 -20.73 -0.96
C PRO A 56 7.14 -20.46 -2.46
N GLU A 57 5.90 -20.49 -2.90
CA GLU A 57 5.51 -20.16 -4.27
C GLU A 57 5.89 -18.75 -4.68
N SER A 58 5.69 -17.78 -3.78
CA SER A 58 6.09 -16.40 -3.98
C SER A 58 7.30 -16.12 -3.07
N PHE A 59 8.48 -16.04 -3.67
CA PHE A 59 9.74 -15.87 -2.97
C PHE A 59 10.16 -14.40 -2.94
N LEU A 60 10.40 -13.84 -1.75
CA LEU A 60 10.81 -12.45 -1.59
C LEU A 60 12.26 -12.24 -2.07
N ILE A 61 12.42 -11.48 -3.15
CA ILE A 61 13.74 -11.22 -3.75
C ILE A 61 14.30 -9.84 -3.41
N TYR A 62 13.42 -8.88 -3.12
CA TYR A 62 13.80 -7.51 -2.79
C TYR A 62 12.90 -6.96 -1.68
N HIS A 63 13.55 -6.31 -0.70
CA HIS A 63 12.92 -5.53 0.36
C HIS A 63 13.55 -4.13 0.40
N SER A 64 12.74 -3.09 0.26
CA SER A 64 13.22 -1.70 0.27
C SER A 64 13.73 -1.23 1.65
N GLY A 65 13.45 -2.03 2.69
CA GLY A 65 13.77 -1.75 4.07
C GLY A 65 12.57 -1.17 4.82
N THR A 66 12.30 -1.71 6.01
CA THR A 66 11.11 -1.37 6.80
C THR A 66 11.12 0.11 7.21
N GLY A 67 12.27 0.65 7.63
CA GLY A 67 12.39 2.04 8.05
C GLY A 67 12.01 3.04 6.96
N ARG A 68 12.47 2.84 5.72
CA ARG A 68 12.12 3.71 4.59
C ARG A 68 10.63 3.63 4.28
N THR A 69 10.07 2.42 4.26
CA THR A 69 8.63 2.24 3.98
C THR A 69 7.76 2.89 5.06
N VAL A 70 8.12 2.74 6.34
CA VAL A 70 7.40 3.38 7.45
C VAL A 70 7.56 4.91 7.39
N PHE A 71 8.77 5.41 7.10
CA PHE A 71 9.01 6.84 6.91
C PHE A 71 8.19 7.44 5.76
N LEU A 72 8.14 6.76 4.60
CA LEU A 72 7.32 7.23 3.49
C LEU A 72 5.82 7.15 3.81
N GLY A 73 5.41 6.16 4.59
CA GLY A 73 4.05 6.05 5.11
C GLY A 73 3.70 7.23 6.01
N SER A 74 4.55 7.53 7.00
CA SER A 74 4.33 8.66 7.92
C SER A 74 4.39 9.99 7.19
N LEU A 75 5.32 10.18 6.24
CA LEU A 75 5.44 11.39 5.43
C LEU A 75 4.15 11.68 4.63
N LYS A 76 3.55 10.65 4.04
CA LYS A 76 2.25 10.78 3.35
C LYS A 76 1.13 11.17 4.31
N VAL A 77 1.06 10.55 5.47
CA VAL A 77 0.03 10.86 6.47
C VAL A 77 0.18 12.30 6.96
N THR A 78 1.39 12.73 7.31
CA THR A 78 1.67 14.11 7.76
C THR A 78 1.27 15.15 6.71
N THR A 79 1.60 14.94 5.43
CA THR A 79 1.24 15.90 4.38
C THR A 79 -0.26 15.98 4.12
N ILE A 80 -0.99 14.87 4.27
CA ILE A 80 -2.46 14.87 4.22
C ILE A 80 -3.04 15.67 5.40
N PHE A 81 -2.50 15.49 6.60
CA PHE A 81 -2.92 16.28 7.77
C PHE A 81 -2.66 17.77 7.56
N ILE A 82 -1.48 18.15 7.06
CA ILE A 82 -1.15 19.55 6.76
C ILE A 82 -2.13 20.10 5.71
N ALA A 83 -2.33 19.40 4.58
CA ALA A 83 -3.25 19.83 3.55
C ALA A 83 -4.68 20.01 4.10
N THR A 84 -5.13 19.09 4.94
CA THR A 84 -6.46 19.15 5.58
C THR A 84 -6.56 20.36 6.50
N PHE A 85 -5.57 20.58 7.39
CA PHE A 85 -5.54 21.73 8.30
C PHE A 85 -5.60 23.07 7.54
N PHE A 86 -4.81 23.21 6.48
CA PHE A 86 -4.82 24.42 5.66
C PHE A 86 -6.17 24.62 4.96
N CYS A 87 -6.79 23.55 4.45
CA CYS A 87 -8.07 23.63 3.75
C CYS A 87 -9.27 23.86 4.69
N THR A 88 -9.28 23.27 5.90
CA THR A 88 -10.47 23.27 6.77
C THR A 88 -10.41 24.28 7.90
N VAL A 89 -9.20 24.72 8.30
CA VAL A 89 -9.02 25.65 9.42
C VAL A 89 -8.53 27.00 8.92
N VAL A 90 -7.42 27.00 8.18
CA VAL A 90 -6.75 28.24 7.78
C VAL A 90 -7.51 28.94 6.65
N ALA A 91 -7.84 28.24 5.56
CA ALA A 91 -8.49 28.83 4.40
C ALA A 91 -9.85 29.50 4.68
N PRO A 92 -10.75 28.90 5.50
CA PRO A 92 -12.01 29.57 5.88
C PRO A 92 -11.77 30.84 6.70
N THR A 93 -10.74 30.87 7.54
CA THR A 93 -10.41 32.06 8.36
C THR A 93 -10.10 33.26 7.47
N TYR A 94 -9.35 33.05 6.39
CA TYR A 94 -9.05 34.10 5.40
C TYR A 94 -10.20 34.36 4.42
N PHE A 95 -11.13 33.43 4.26
CA PHE A 95 -12.30 33.60 3.40
C PHE A 95 -13.36 34.49 4.05
N TYR A 96 -13.55 34.36 5.37
CA TYR A 96 -14.51 35.17 6.14
C TYR A 96 -13.92 36.46 6.71
N ALA A 97 -12.63 36.73 6.49
CA ALA A 97 -12.02 38.00 6.88
C ALA A 97 -12.40 39.09 5.88
N GLU A 98 -13.09 40.14 6.34
CA GLU A 98 -13.55 41.25 5.49
C GLU A 98 -12.40 42.08 4.92
N ASP A 99 -11.25 42.09 5.60
CA ASP A 99 -10.08 42.89 5.24
C ASP A 99 -9.17 42.23 4.19
N GLN A 100 -9.47 41.00 3.76
CA GLN A 100 -8.58 40.20 2.92
C GLN A 100 -9.17 39.92 1.54
N PRO A 101 -8.38 40.10 0.47
CA PRO A 101 -8.86 39.79 -0.87
C PRO A 101 -8.99 38.27 -1.09
N ALA A 102 -10.00 37.85 -1.84
CA ALA A 102 -10.38 36.43 -2.02
C ALA A 102 -9.25 35.52 -2.57
N TRP A 103 -8.27 36.09 -3.29
CA TRP A 103 -7.12 35.32 -3.78
C TRP A 103 -6.22 34.80 -2.65
N VAL A 104 -6.20 35.46 -1.48
CA VAL A 104 -5.39 35.05 -0.32
C VAL A 104 -5.86 33.70 0.22
N SER A 105 -7.17 33.49 0.35
CA SER A 105 -7.72 32.20 0.75
C SER A 105 -7.34 31.10 -0.25
N THR A 106 -7.38 31.40 -1.55
CA THR A 106 -6.94 30.47 -2.59
C THR A 106 -5.44 30.14 -2.48
N ALA A 107 -4.60 31.15 -2.24
CA ALA A 107 -3.16 30.96 -2.04
C ALA A 107 -2.86 30.08 -0.81
N VAL A 108 -3.62 30.27 0.27
CA VAL A 108 -3.52 29.44 1.49
C VAL A 108 -3.85 27.98 1.17
N VAL A 109 -4.95 27.71 0.46
CA VAL A 109 -5.31 26.34 0.04
C VAL A 109 -4.20 25.72 -0.81
N VAL A 110 -3.70 26.45 -1.81
CA VAL A 110 -2.64 25.98 -2.70
C VAL A 110 -1.37 25.67 -1.91
N SER A 111 -0.98 26.51 -0.95
CA SER A 111 0.21 26.27 -0.11
C SER A 111 0.11 24.99 0.73
N GLY A 112 -1.08 24.61 1.19
CA GLY A 112 -1.31 23.34 1.88
C GLY A 112 -1.29 22.11 0.95
N ILE A 113 -1.74 22.26 -0.29
CA ILE A 113 -1.82 21.17 -1.28
C ILE A 113 -0.44 20.87 -1.90
N ILE A 114 0.42 21.87 -2.09
CA ILE A 114 1.72 21.70 -2.76
C ILE A 114 2.60 20.60 -2.10
N PRO A 115 2.84 20.60 -0.77
CA PRO A 115 3.65 19.56 -0.12
C PRO A 115 3.06 18.16 -0.30
N MET A 116 1.73 18.04 -0.23
CA MET A 116 1.02 16.78 -0.47
C MET A 116 1.28 16.29 -1.89
N VAL A 117 1.01 17.10 -2.93
CA VAL A 117 1.22 16.70 -4.33
C VAL A 117 2.68 16.33 -4.60
N CYS A 118 3.63 17.11 -4.06
CA CYS A 118 5.05 16.83 -4.19
C CYS A 118 5.44 15.46 -3.62
N VAL A 119 5.01 15.15 -2.39
CA VAL A 119 5.26 13.84 -1.77
C VAL A 119 4.61 12.72 -2.57
N LEU A 120 3.39 12.89 -3.07
CA LEU A 120 2.73 11.84 -3.87
C LEU A 120 3.40 11.60 -5.21
N TYR A 121 3.86 12.67 -5.85
CA TYR A 121 4.54 12.58 -7.12
C TYR A 121 5.87 11.85 -6.98
N THR A 122 6.67 12.20 -5.97
CA THR A 122 8.00 11.62 -5.72
C THR A 122 7.93 10.19 -5.17
N THR A 123 6.98 9.90 -4.27
CA THR A 123 6.85 8.57 -3.63
C THR A 123 5.95 7.59 -4.40
N GLY A 124 5.27 8.05 -5.45
CA GLY A 124 4.38 7.25 -6.29
C GLY A 124 5.02 5.98 -6.88
N PRO A 125 6.22 6.02 -7.49
CA PRO A 125 6.84 4.83 -8.07
C PRO A 125 7.52 3.93 -7.02
N TYR A 126 7.56 4.28 -5.74
CA TYR A 126 8.35 3.56 -4.74
C TYR A 126 7.88 2.10 -4.54
N VAL A 127 8.82 1.17 -4.69
CA VAL A 127 8.59 -0.27 -4.53
C VAL A 127 8.94 -0.71 -3.11
N ASN A 128 8.00 -1.37 -2.43
CA ASN A 128 8.21 -1.91 -1.08
C ASN A 128 8.83 -3.32 -1.11
N TYR A 129 8.21 -4.20 -1.89
CA TYR A 129 8.58 -5.62 -1.97
C TYR A 129 8.52 -6.09 -3.41
N ILE A 130 9.40 -7.01 -3.76
CA ILE A 130 9.31 -7.76 -5.01
C ILE A 130 9.33 -9.24 -4.67
N HIS A 131 8.32 -9.95 -5.16
CA HIS A 131 8.24 -11.40 -5.05
C HIS A 131 8.39 -12.04 -6.43
N LEU A 132 9.24 -13.06 -6.51
CA LEU A 132 9.37 -13.92 -7.67
C LEU A 132 8.46 -15.13 -7.50
N ARG A 133 7.64 -15.42 -8.51
CA ARG A 133 6.81 -16.63 -8.52
C ARG A 133 7.65 -17.80 -9.00
N LEU A 134 7.82 -18.80 -8.14
CA LEU A 134 8.65 -19.96 -8.41
C LEU A 134 7.81 -21.14 -8.91
N PRO A 135 8.19 -21.76 -10.05
CA PRO A 135 7.58 -23.01 -10.47
C PRO A 135 7.99 -24.15 -9.52
N LYS A 136 7.21 -25.24 -9.49
CA LYS A 136 7.36 -26.35 -8.51
C LYS A 136 8.79 -26.91 -8.48
N PHE A 137 9.45 -27.05 -9.63
CA PHE A 137 10.81 -27.61 -9.73
C PHE A 137 11.89 -26.76 -9.04
N VAL A 138 11.71 -25.43 -8.95
CA VAL A 138 12.68 -24.52 -8.33
C VAL A 138 12.53 -24.51 -6.81
N ARG A 139 11.38 -24.96 -6.29
CA ARG A 139 11.07 -24.88 -4.85
C ARG A 139 11.84 -25.88 -3.99
N HIS A 140 12.52 -26.85 -4.61
CA HIS A 140 13.20 -27.92 -3.89
C HIS A 140 14.51 -27.49 -3.20
N SER A 141 15.25 -26.52 -3.76
CA SER A 141 16.51 -26.06 -3.16
C SER A 141 16.84 -24.61 -3.52
N ARG A 142 17.71 -23.99 -2.72
CA ARG A 142 18.21 -22.63 -2.97
C ARG A 142 19.15 -22.58 -4.19
N GLU A 143 19.88 -23.65 -4.47
CA GLU A 143 20.74 -23.76 -5.65
C GLU A 143 19.94 -23.71 -6.96
N MET A 144 18.79 -24.41 -6.99
CA MET A 144 17.89 -24.37 -8.15
C MET A 144 17.30 -22.97 -8.35
N LEU A 145 16.99 -22.25 -7.26
CA LEU A 145 16.57 -20.85 -7.31
C LEU A 145 17.66 -19.96 -7.89
N GLU A 146 18.91 -20.15 -7.48
CA GLU A 146 20.01 -19.35 -7.99
C GLU A 146 20.21 -19.59 -9.49
N ARG A 147 20.21 -20.85 -9.94
CA ARG A 147 20.29 -21.21 -11.36
C ARG A 147 19.13 -20.62 -12.16
N TYR A 148 17.92 -20.73 -11.64
CA TYR A 148 16.72 -20.14 -12.24
C TYR A 148 16.81 -18.61 -12.34
N SER A 149 17.37 -17.95 -11.32
CA SER A 149 17.52 -16.49 -11.30
C SER A 149 18.53 -15.96 -12.31
N LYS A 150 19.54 -16.75 -12.69
CA LYS A 150 20.57 -16.37 -13.67
C LYS A 150 19.99 -16.28 -15.08
N ASN A 151 19.06 -17.18 -15.41
CA ASN A 151 18.40 -17.25 -16.72
C ASN A 151 16.88 -17.51 -16.55
N PRO A 152 16.10 -16.51 -16.07
CA PRO A 152 14.67 -16.68 -15.90
C PRO A 152 13.96 -16.78 -17.27
N PRO A 153 13.00 -17.70 -17.44
CA PRO A 153 12.14 -17.75 -18.62
C PRO A 153 11.40 -16.43 -18.86
N LYS A 154 11.01 -16.16 -20.11
CA LYS A 154 10.21 -14.97 -20.46
C LYS A 154 8.86 -14.94 -19.73
N GLU A 155 8.29 -16.13 -19.52
CA GLU A 155 7.00 -16.35 -18.85
C GLU A 155 7.07 -16.30 -17.32
N ALA A 156 8.26 -16.12 -16.73
CA ALA A 156 8.40 -16.02 -15.30
C ALA A 156 7.61 -14.83 -14.75
N GLU A 157 6.77 -15.05 -13.75
CA GLU A 157 5.94 -14.03 -13.13
C GLU A 157 6.64 -13.36 -11.94
N ILE A 158 6.44 -12.06 -11.84
CA ILE A 158 6.94 -11.19 -10.78
C ILE A 158 5.78 -10.36 -10.21
N ASP A 159 5.68 -10.36 -8.89
CA ASP A 159 4.72 -9.55 -8.13
C ASP A 159 5.48 -8.37 -7.50
N ILE A 160 5.28 -7.17 -8.05
CA ILE A 160 5.85 -5.93 -7.50
C ILE A 160 4.82 -5.24 -6.61
N THR A 161 5.16 -5.05 -5.35
CA THR A 161 4.30 -4.35 -4.38
C THR A 161 4.75 -2.91 -4.23
N THR A 162 3.88 -1.99 -4.64
CA THR A 162 4.03 -0.54 -4.45
C THR A 162 3.10 -0.06 -3.34
N MET A 163 3.23 1.20 -2.91
CA MET A 163 2.36 1.78 -1.89
C MET A 163 1.43 2.83 -2.50
N ASN A 164 0.12 2.65 -2.34
CA ASN A 164 -0.87 3.60 -2.83
C ASN A 164 -0.77 4.95 -2.08
N PHE A 165 -1.57 5.94 -2.51
CA PHE A 165 -1.74 7.23 -1.85
C PHE A 165 -1.96 7.11 -0.33
N LEU A 166 -2.81 6.18 0.10
CA LEU A 166 -3.21 5.95 1.50
C LEU A 166 -2.36 4.88 2.23
N GLY A 167 -1.12 4.63 1.80
CA GLY A 167 -0.26 3.63 2.46
C GLY A 167 -0.64 2.16 2.21
N LYS A 168 -1.78 1.90 1.54
CA LYS A 168 -2.22 0.53 1.22
C LYS A 168 -1.25 -0.13 0.21
N PRO A 169 -0.73 -1.33 0.49
CA PRO A 169 0.05 -2.08 -0.48
C PRO A 169 -0.77 -2.39 -1.74
N ARG A 170 -0.20 -2.12 -2.91
CA ARG A 170 -0.78 -2.41 -4.22
C ARG A 170 0.16 -3.32 -4.99
N VAL A 171 -0.30 -4.54 -5.26
CA VAL A 171 0.47 -5.56 -5.99
C VAL A 171 0.20 -5.45 -7.48
N ALA A 172 1.27 -5.37 -8.28
CA ALA A 172 1.25 -5.47 -9.73
C ALA A 172 1.90 -6.78 -10.15
N ARG A 173 1.09 -7.72 -10.65
CA ARG A 173 1.54 -8.97 -11.26
C ARG A 173 1.83 -8.76 -12.73
N MET A 174 2.97 -9.24 -13.19
CA MET A 174 3.38 -9.21 -14.60
C MET A 174 4.45 -10.26 -14.90
N LYS A 175 4.74 -10.46 -16.18
CA LYS A 175 5.88 -11.28 -16.60
C LYS A 175 7.16 -10.45 -16.50
N ILE A 176 8.28 -11.11 -16.22
CA ILE A 176 9.62 -10.47 -16.24
C ILE A 176 9.94 -9.96 -17.65
N ALA A 177 9.36 -10.54 -18.70
CA ALA A 177 9.49 -10.07 -20.07
C ALA A 177 8.89 -8.68 -20.35
N ASP A 178 7.90 -8.26 -19.55
CA ASP A 178 7.21 -6.98 -19.77
C ASP A 178 7.88 -5.82 -19.05
N LEU A 179 8.83 -6.10 -18.18
CA LEU A 179 9.60 -5.12 -17.43
C LEU A 179 10.81 -4.66 -18.22
N TYR A 180 10.99 -3.35 -18.35
CA TYR A 180 12.14 -2.74 -19.02
C TYR A 180 12.68 -1.56 -18.21
N PRO A 181 13.99 -1.26 -18.31
CA PRO A 181 14.59 -0.14 -17.61
C PRO A 181 14.17 1.20 -18.23
N VAL A 182 13.91 2.20 -17.40
CA VAL A 182 13.53 3.56 -17.82
C VAL A 182 14.11 4.57 -16.84
N ARG A 183 14.26 5.84 -17.24
CA ARG A 183 14.61 6.94 -16.35
C ARG A 183 13.51 8.00 -16.36
N GLU A 184 12.50 7.83 -15.52
CA GLU A 184 11.35 8.74 -15.41
C GLU A 184 11.22 9.34 -14.01
N ARG A 185 10.40 10.39 -13.85
CA ARG A 185 10.17 11.11 -12.57
C ARG A 185 11.47 11.51 -11.87
N PHE A 186 12.31 12.28 -12.54
CA PHE A 186 13.63 12.70 -12.01
C PHE A 186 14.55 11.52 -11.62
N GLY A 187 14.38 10.35 -12.25
CA GLY A 187 15.16 9.15 -11.93
C GLY A 187 14.64 8.36 -10.72
N LEU A 188 13.48 8.71 -10.18
CA LEU A 188 12.84 7.95 -9.11
C LEU A 188 12.14 6.69 -9.63
N ALA A 189 11.83 6.63 -10.93
CA ALA A 189 11.32 5.44 -11.60
C ALA A 189 12.42 4.85 -12.51
N ASN A 190 12.87 3.64 -12.17
CA ASN A 190 13.96 2.92 -12.83
C ASN A 190 13.46 1.84 -13.79
N TYR A 191 12.22 1.39 -13.61
CA TYR A 191 11.60 0.35 -14.40
C TYR A 191 10.19 0.75 -14.79
N ALA A 192 9.77 0.34 -15.99
CA ALA A 192 8.41 0.49 -16.45
C ALA A 192 7.89 -0.79 -17.09
N ARG A 193 6.57 -0.87 -17.21
CA ARG A 193 5.87 -1.89 -17.99
C ARG A 193 4.89 -1.21 -18.94
N ASP A 194 4.59 -1.88 -20.04
CA ASP A 194 3.46 -1.46 -20.86
C ASP A 194 2.13 -1.74 -20.11
N THR A 195 1.27 -0.74 -20.08
CA THR A 195 -0.04 -0.83 -19.40
C THR A 195 -1.21 -0.58 -20.33
N THR A 196 -0.98 -0.34 -21.62
CA THR A 196 -2.02 -0.03 -22.60
C THR A 196 -3.11 -1.11 -22.64
N THR A 197 -2.71 -2.36 -22.86
CA THR A 197 -3.60 -3.54 -22.90
C THR A 197 -4.29 -3.79 -21.56
N VAL A 198 -3.56 -3.64 -20.46
CA VAL A 198 -4.08 -3.86 -19.09
C VAL A 198 -5.10 -2.78 -18.71
N ASN A 199 -4.89 -1.54 -19.14
CA ASN A 199 -5.81 -0.44 -18.88
C ASN A 199 -7.06 -0.53 -19.75
N ALA A 200 -6.94 -0.96 -21.00
CA ALA A 200 -8.09 -1.16 -21.90
C ALA A 200 -9.10 -2.17 -21.33
N ASN A 201 -8.60 -3.24 -20.70
CA ASN A 201 -9.45 -4.26 -20.07
C ASN A 201 -9.96 -3.88 -18.67
N ARG A 202 -9.56 -2.72 -18.13
CA ARG A 202 -9.87 -2.35 -16.75
C ARG A 202 -11.13 -1.50 -16.67
N ARG A 203 -11.93 -1.78 -15.65
CA ARG A 203 -13.09 -0.96 -15.29
C ARG A 203 -12.62 0.43 -14.85
N TRP A 204 -13.30 1.47 -15.33
CA TRP A 204 -12.91 2.87 -15.14
C TRP A 204 -12.69 3.27 -13.66
N TRP A 205 -13.45 2.67 -12.73
CA TRP A 205 -13.35 2.96 -11.28
C TRP A 205 -12.19 2.26 -10.56
N MET A 206 -11.53 1.26 -11.17
CA MET A 206 -10.36 0.60 -10.55
C MET A 206 -9.08 1.45 -10.67
N GLY A 207 -9.16 2.54 -11.41
CA GLY A 207 -8.04 3.43 -11.73
C GLY A 207 -7.01 2.77 -12.64
N LYS A 208 -6.10 3.60 -13.15
CA LYS A 208 -5.02 3.17 -14.04
C LYS A 208 -4.10 2.16 -13.35
N ALA A 209 -3.58 1.23 -14.13
CA ALA A 209 -2.58 0.27 -13.72
C ALA A 209 -1.25 0.97 -13.41
N VAL A 210 -0.49 0.40 -12.47
CA VAL A 210 0.84 0.94 -12.15
C VAL A 210 1.76 0.69 -13.34
N ARG A 211 2.32 1.76 -13.89
CA ARG A 211 3.24 1.73 -15.04
C ARG A 211 4.70 1.73 -14.60
N GLN A 212 5.00 2.52 -13.57
CA GLN A 212 6.35 2.92 -13.18
C GLN A 212 6.74 2.30 -11.84
N PHE A 213 7.98 1.87 -11.73
CA PHE A 213 8.54 1.22 -10.54
C PHE A 213 9.94 1.76 -10.24
N GLY A 214 10.10 2.26 -9.02
CA GLY A 214 11.33 2.82 -8.47
C GLY A 214 11.98 1.83 -7.53
N VAL A 215 12.83 0.97 -8.08
CA VAL A 215 13.64 0.04 -7.29
C VAL A 215 14.91 0.77 -6.89
N HIS A 216 14.99 1.15 -5.62
CA HIS A 216 16.12 1.90 -5.08
C HIS A 216 16.98 0.93 -4.27
N THR A 217 18.11 0.53 -4.84
CA THR A 217 19.07 -0.38 -4.20
C THR A 217 19.93 0.42 -3.22
N GLY A 218 19.37 0.79 -2.07
CA GLY A 218 20.17 1.18 -0.90
C GLY A 218 20.77 -0.06 -0.21
N LYS A 219 21.15 0.05 1.07
CA LYS A 219 21.37 -1.10 2.00
C LYS A 219 20.09 -1.94 2.23
N GLY A 220 19.24 -2.11 1.23
CA GLY A 220 18.09 -3.00 1.25
C GLY A 220 18.59 -4.44 1.22
N HIS A 221 18.17 -5.25 2.18
CA HIS A 221 18.52 -6.66 2.21
C HIS A 221 17.95 -7.34 0.96
N VAL A 222 18.83 -7.74 0.04
CA VAL A 222 18.48 -8.71 -1.01
C VAL A 222 18.30 -10.04 -0.29
N VAL A 223 17.06 -10.30 0.16
CA VAL A 223 16.70 -11.49 0.96
C VAL A 223 16.95 -12.80 0.18
N GLY A 224 17.10 -12.70 -1.15
CA GLY A 224 17.38 -13.79 -2.07
C GLY A 224 18.85 -14.03 -2.44
N GLY A 225 19.85 -13.45 -1.75
CA GLY A 225 21.26 -13.76 -2.06
C GLY A 225 21.70 -13.32 -3.47
N GLY A 226 21.27 -12.14 -3.91
CA GLY A 226 21.60 -11.61 -5.25
C GLY A 226 20.64 -12.00 -6.37
N VAL A 227 19.58 -12.78 -6.11
CA VAL A 227 18.57 -13.16 -7.11
C VAL A 227 18.00 -11.95 -7.87
N TRP A 228 17.70 -10.85 -7.18
CA TRP A 228 17.24 -9.62 -7.86
C TRP A 228 18.28 -9.07 -8.84
N LYS A 229 19.57 -9.07 -8.46
CA LYS A 229 20.65 -8.60 -9.34
C LYS A 229 20.76 -9.43 -10.61
N ASN A 230 20.56 -10.75 -10.51
CA ASN A 230 20.57 -11.65 -11.68
C ASN A 230 19.39 -11.35 -12.62
N ILE A 231 18.22 -11.05 -12.06
CA ILE A 231 17.02 -10.65 -12.82
C ILE A 231 17.25 -9.28 -13.48
N GLU A 232 17.74 -8.30 -12.73
CA GLU A 232 18.11 -6.97 -13.23
C GLU A 232 19.10 -7.06 -14.40
N ALA A 233 20.16 -7.85 -14.27
CA ALA A 233 21.10 -8.10 -15.35
C ALA A 233 20.45 -8.77 -16.56
N THR A 234 19.50 -9.68 -16.35
CA THR A 234 18.76 -10.32 -17.45
C THR A 234 17.83 -9.34 -18.16
N VAL A 235 17.16 -8.47 -17.41
CA VAL A 235 16.28 -7.42 -17.96
C VAL A 235 17.10 -6.41 -18.77
N ALA A 236 18.25 -5.97 -18.24
CA ALA A 236 19.16 -5.08 -18.95
C ALA A 236 19.66 -5.69 -20.28
N ARG A 237 20.20 -6.92 -20.24
CA ARG A 237 20.65 -7.64 -21.45
C ARG A 237 19.54 -7.83 -22.48
N ARG A 238 18.29 -8.08 -22.03
CA ARG A 238 17.15 -8.23 -22.93
C ARG A 238 16.80 -6.90 -23.60
N ASN A 239 16.83 -5.81 -22.86
CA ASN A 239 16.55 -4.48 -23.38
C ASN A 239 17.58 -4.04 -24.42
N GLU A 240 18.85 -4.40 -24.25
CA GLU A 240 19.91 -4.17 -25.25
C GLU A 240 19.67 -4.94 -26.56
N ARG A 241 19.24 -6.21 -26.46
CA ARG A 241 18.97 -7.06 -27.64
C ARG A 241 17.70 -6.70 -28.39
N THR A 242 16.73 -6.14 -27.71
CA THR A 242 15.47 -5.70 -28.30
C THR A 242 15.13 -4.34 -27.73
N PRO A 243 15.77 -3.27 -28.27
CA PRO A 243 15.46 -1.92 -27.85
C PRO A 243 14.00 -1.67 -28.20
N ARG A 244 13.12 -1.66 -27.19
CA ARG A 244 11.76 -1.21 -27.40
C ARG A 244 11.89 0.30 -27.64
N THR A 245 11.73 0.70 -28.90
CA THR A 245 11.73 2.11 -29.32
C THR A 245 10.84 2.87 -28.35
N ALA A 246 11.43 3.85 -27.66
CA ALA A 246 10.75 4.66 -26.67
C ALA A 246 9.52 5.29 -27.32
N SER A 247 8.32 4.76 -27.03
CA SER A 247 7.08 5.39 -27.44
C SER A 247 6.98 6.69 -26.65
N ARG A 248 7.25 7.80 -27.34
CA ARG A 248 6.91 9.16 -26.95
C ARG A 248 5.54 9.19 -26.25
N SER A 249 5.51 9.69 -25.02
CA SER A 249 4.40 10.46 -24.45
C SER A 249 4.85 11.12 -23.15
#